data_AF-A0A0Q4E927-F1
#
_entry.id   AF-A0A0Q4E927-F1
#
_cell.length_a   1.000
_cell.length_b   1.000
_cell.length_c   1.000
_cell.angle_alpha   90.00
_cell.angle_beta   90.00
_cell.angle_gamma   90.00
#
_symmetry.space_group_name_H-M   'P 1'
#
loop_
_entity.id
_entity.type
_entity.pdbx_description
1 polymer ?
#
loop_
_entity_poly.entity_id
_entity_poly.type
_entity_poly.pdbx_seq_one_letter_code
_entity_poly.pdbx_strand_id
1 'polypeptide(L)' 'MFATKLTLIMLGLVLYVSASICWFFWIGPGLLMDGETADLIGAFAGTCTWLLITFSLVIQIIKTARPAAAGRR' A
#
# COMPACT_ATOMS: atom_id res chain seq x y z
N MET A 1 9.53 23.56 -3.66
CA MET A 1 8.15 23.02 -3.53
C MET A 1 7.94 21.69 -4.26
N PHE A 2 8.55 21.45 -5.43
CA PHE A 2 8.46 20.16 -6.15
C PHE A 2 9.14 19.00 -5.40
N ALA A 3 10.34 19.23 -4.86
CA ALA A 3 11.12 18.23 -4.13
C ALA A 3 10.39 17.66 -2.89
N THR A 4 9.75 18.51 -2.09
CA THR A 4 9.04 18.09 -0.85
C THR A 4 7.84 17.20 -1.15
N LYS A 5 7.13 17.44 -2.25
CA LYS A 5 6.04 16.56 -2.70
C LYS A 5 6.56 15.19 -3.15
N LEU A 6 7.68 15.18 -3.86
CA LEU A 6 8.28 13.96 -4.40
C LEU A 6 8.86 13.09 -3.28
N THR A 7 9.50 13.69 -2.28
CA THR A 7 10.00 12.97 -1.09
C THR A 7 8.89 12.37 -0.25
N LEU A 8 7.75 13.06 -0.09
CA LEU A 8 6.57 12.51 0.60
C LEU A 8 5.98 11.29 -0.12
N ILE A 9 5.93 11.32 -1.46
CA ILE A 9 5.47 10.17 -2.26
C ILE A 9 6.44 9.01 -2.15
N MET A 10 7.75 9.25 -2.26
CA MET A 10 8.75 8.21 -2.06
C MET A 10 8.74 7.64 -0.65
N LEU A 11 8.56 8.46 0.38
CA LEU A 11 8.42 8.00 1.76
C LEU A 11 7.19 7.11 1.92
N GLY A 12 6.04 7.51 1.37
CA GLY A 12 4.82 6.69 1.36
C GLY A 12 5.01 5.36 0.62
N LEU A 13 5.73 5.37 -0.51
CA LEU A 13 6.07 4.16 -1.25
C LEU A 13 6.98 3.22 -0.44
N VAL A 14 8.01 3.76 0.20
CA VAL A 14 8.94 2.98 1.03
C VAL A 14 8.20 2.36 2.21
N LEU A 15 7.37 3.14 2.91
CA LEU A 15 6.54 2.64 4.02
C LEU A 15 5.58 1.54 3.57
N TYR A 16 4.98 1.69 2.39
CA TYR A 16 4.09 0.68 1.81
C TYR A 16 4.83 -0.62 1.49
N VAL A 17 6.01 -0.53 0.87
CA VAL A 17 6.82 -1.71 0.53
C VAL A 17 7.35 -2.39 1.80
N SER A 18 7.85 -1.63 2.78
CA SER A 18 8.32 -2.20 4.03
C SER A 18 7.20 -2.88 4.81
N ALA A 19 6.02 -2.26 4.90
CA ALA A 19 4.86 -2.87 5.55
C ALA A 19 4.43 -4.16 4.83
N SER A 20 4.45 -4.17 3.49
CA SER A 20 4.13 -5.35 2.68
C SER A 20 5.10 -6.50 2.94
N ILE A 21 6.40 -6.21 2.98
CA ILE A 21 7.44 -7.23 3.21
C ILE A 21 7.35 -7.77 4.64
N CYS A 22 7.24 -6.88 5.65
CA CYS A 22 7.07 -7.30 7.05
C CYS A 22 5.82 -8.15 7.22
N TRP A 23 4.71 -7.79 6.56
CA TRP A 23 3.46 -8.54 6.61
C TRP A 23 3.61 -9.94 5.99
N PHE A 24 4.17 -10.05 4.79
CA PHE A 24 4.42 -11.33 4.12
C PHE A 24 5.38 -12.23 4.92
N PHE A 25 6.42 -11.65 5.52
CA PHE A 25 7.38 -12.39 6.35
C PHE A 25 6.78 -12.91 7.65
N TRP A 26 5.74 -12.26 8.18
CA TRP A 26 5.11 -12.67 9.43
C TRP A 26 4.01 -13.72 9.20
N ILE A 27 3.20 -13.53 8.16
CA ILE A 27 2.06 -14.42 7.86
C ILE A 27 2.48 -15.70 7.15
N GLY A 28 3.55 -15.65 6.34
CA GLY A 28 4.05 -16.82 5.60
C GLY A 28 4.43 -18.00 6.50
N PRO A 29 5.26 -17.80 7.55
CA PRO A 29 5.63 -18.86 8.48
C PRO A 29 4.44 -19.34 9.32
N GLY A 30 3.59 -18.43 9.79
CA GLY A 30 2.42 -18.77 10.61
C GLY A 30 1.45 -19.70 9.88
N LEU A 31 1.10 -19.37 8.63
CA LEU A 31 0.26 -20.23 7.79
C LEU A 31 0.89 -21.60 7.49
N LEU A 32 2.22 -21.67 7.35
CA LEU A 32 2.91 -22.91 7.00
C LEU A 32 3.13 -23.83 8.21
N MET A 33 3.16 -23.29 9.43
CA MET A 33 3.46 -24.06 10.65
C MET A 33 2.21 -24.47 11.43
N ASP A 34 1.31 -23.53 11.74
CA ASP A 34 0.16 -23.81 12.62
C ASP A 34 -1.14 -24.00 11.85
N GLY A 35 -1.26 -23.41 10.65
CA GLY A 35 -2.43 -23.58 9.78
C GLY A 35 -3.76 -23.19 10.45
N GLU A 36 -3.71 -22.31 11.45
CA GLU A 36 -4.87 -21.95 12.26
C GLU A 36 -5.82 -21.02 11.50
N THR A 37 -7.12 -21.14 11.76
CA THR A 37 -8.15 -20.30 11.12
C THR A 37 -7.93 -18.81 11.38
N ALA A 38 -7.38 -18.46 12.55
CA ALA A 38 -7.03 -17.08 12.89
C ALA A 38 -5.96 -16.50 11.96
N ASP A 39 -4.93 -17.30 11.63
CA ASP A 39 -3.87 -16.93 10.71
C ASP A 39 -4.39 -16.77 9.28
N LEU A 40 -5.34 -17.63 8.87
CA LEU A 40 -6.00 -17.53 7.57
C LEU A 40 -6.82 -16.23 7.43
N ILE A 41 -7.55 -15.84 8.49
CA ILE A 41 -8.30 -14.58 8.54
C ILE A 41 -7.34 -13.39 8.54
N GLY A 42 -6.23 -13.48 9.29
CA GLY A 42 -5.15 -12.50 9.26
C GLY A 42 -4.61 -12.31 7.85
N ALA A 43 -4.22 -13.39 7.17
CA ALA A 43 -3.74 -13.35 5.80
C ALA A 43 -4.75 -12.74 4.83
N PHE A 44 -6.02 -13.10 4.95
CA PHE A 44 -7.09 -12.55 4.11
C PHE A 44 -7.30 -11.06 4.34
N ALA A 45 -7.50 -10.64 5.60
CA ALA A 45 -7.71 -9.25 5.97
C ALA A 45 -6.50 -8.39 5.57
N GLY A 46 -5.29 -8.89 5.79
CA GLY A 46 -4.04 -8.28 5.37
C GLY A 46 -3.94 -8.07 3.86
N THR A 47 -4.33 -9.08 3.08
CA THR A 47 -4.35 -9.00 1.62
C THR A 47 -5.39 -7.99 1.13
N CYS A 48 -6.57 -7.95 1.74
CA CYS A 48 -7.59 -6.94 1.45
C CYS A 48 -7.11 -5.52 1.77
N THR A 49 -6.51 -5.32 2.95
CA THR A 49 -5.93 -4.02 3.33
C THR A 49 -4.80 -3.61 2.39
N TRP A 50 -3.93 -4.54 2.02
CA TRP A 50 -2.85 -4.31 1.05
C TRP A 50 -3.41 -3.80 -0.29
N LEU A 51 -4.38 -4.51 -0.87
CA LEU A 51 -5.04 -4.12 -2.13
C LEU A 51 -5.68 -2.72 -2.05
N LEU A 52 -6.36 -2.40 -0.95
CA LEU A 52 -6.99 -1.08 -0.76
C LEU A 52 -5.96 0.05 -0.68
N ILE A 53 -4.82 -0.20 -0.04
CA ILE A 53 -3.73 0.76 0.04
C ILE A 53 -3.07 0.92 -1.35
N THR A 54 -2.81 -0.18 -2.08
CA THR A 54 -2.29 -0.11 -3.46
C THR A 54 -3.19 0.73 -4.34
N PHE A 55 -4.50 0.46 -4.30
CA PHE A 55 -5.49 1.14 -5.12
C PHE A 55 -5.54 2.63 -4.79
N SER A 56 -5.52 2.97 -3.51
CA SER A 56 -5.46 4.36 -3.05
C SER A 56 -4.19 5.08 -3.54
N LEU A 57 -3.03 4.42 -3.46
CA LEU A 57 -1.76 4.96 -3.97
C LEU A 57 -1.81 5.18 -5.49
N VAL A 58 -2.30 4.21 -6.26
CA VAL A 58 -2.45 4.33 -7.71
C VAL A 58 -3.36 5.51 -8.07
N ILE A 59 -4.49 5.69 -7.38
CA ILE A 59 -5.37 6.83 -7.59
C ILE A 59 -4.66 8.15 -7.26
N GLN A 60 -3.91 8.21 -6.16
CA GLN A 60 -3.15 9.41 -5.80
C GLN A 60 -2.12 9.76 -6.88
N ILE A 61 -1.44 8.76 -7.44
CA ILE A 61 -0.47 8.95 -8.54
C ILE A 61 -1.19 9.43 -9.80
N ILE A 62 -2.30 8.79 -10.21
CA ILE A 62 -3.07 9.19 -11.40
C ILE A 62 -3.61 10.62 -11.25
N LYS A 63 -4.16 10.98 -10.06
CA LYS A 63 -4.63 12.34 -9.77
C LYS A 63 -3.49 13.36 -9.76
N THR A 64 -2.29 12.96 -9.35
CA THR A 64 -1.11 13.85 -9.37
C THR A 64 -0.56 14.00 -10.79
N ALA A 65 -0.61 12.95 -11.61
CA ALA A 65 -0.12 12.92 -12.99
C ALA A 65 -1.11 13.51 -14.00
N ARG A 66 -2.41 13.51 -13.70
CA ARG A 66 -3.41 14.30 -14.43
C ARG A 66 -3.40 15.71 -13.84
N PRO A 67 -2.70 16.70 -14.43
CA PRO A 67 -3.00 18.08 -14.12
C PRO A 67 -4.50 18.25 -14.38
N ALA A 68 -5.23 18.78 -13.40
CA ALA A 68 -6.57 19.26 -13.67
C ALA A 68 -6.50 20.08 -14.96
N ALA A 69 -7.25 19.65 -15.97
CA ALA A 69 -7.34 20.39 -17.22
C ALA A 69 -7.54 21.87 -16.88
N ALA A 70 -6.81 22.72 -17.59
CA ALA A 70 -7.10 24.14 -17.67
C ALA A 70 -8.63 24.37 -17.67
N GLY A 71 -9.14 25.14 -16.71
CA GLY A 71 -10.56 25.48 -16.69
C GLY A 71 -11.11 25.75 -15.30
N ARG A 72 -10.86 26.96 -14.78
CA ARG A 72 -11.87 27.92 -14.29
C ARG A 72 -11.24 28.89 -13.29
N ARG A 73 -10.54 29.89 -13.82
CA ARG A 73 -10.66 31.30 -13.45
C ARG A 73 -10.03 32.13 -14.56
#